data_AF-A0A5K7YZ65-F1
#
_entry.id   AF-A0A5K7YZ65-F1
#
_cell.length_a   1.000
_cell.length_b   1.000
_cell.length_c   1.000
_cell.angle_alpha   90.00
_cell.angle_beta   90.00
_cell.angle_gamma   90.00
#
_symmetry.space_group_name_H-M   'P 1'
#
loop_
_entity.id
_entity.type
_entity.pdbx_description
1 polymer ?
#
loop_
_entity_poly.entity_id
_entity_poly.type
_entity_poly.pdbx_seq_one_letter_code
_entity_poly.pdbx_strand_id
1 'polypeptide(L)'
;MGIEPESIEIRDLGFRWGSCASKGKLLFHWRLILLPPERIDYLILHELVHLHGHNHSPASYDRLKRAAPDYERQEEWLRRIGDQYGF
;
A
#
# COMPACT_ATOMS: atom_id res chain seq x y z
N MET A 1 13.32 4.65 2.67
CA MET A 1 12.70 5.74 1.87
C MET A 1 12.92 7.13 2.47
N GLY A 2 13.46 7.28 3.69
CA GLY A 2 13.84 8.60 4.23
C GLY A 2 12.68 9.54 4.54
N ILE A 3 11.47 8.99 4.69
CA ILE A 3 10.22 9.68 4.95
C ILE A 3 9.52 9.01 6.13
N GLU A 4 8.82 9.80 6.93
CA GLU A 4 8.02 9.31 8.04
C GLU A 4 6.58 9.79 7.88
N PRO A 5 5.58 8.91 8.06
CA PRO A 5 4.19 9.33 8.09
C PRO A 5 3.91 10.15 9.35
N GLU A 6 2.96 11.08 9.26
CA GLU A 6 2.45 11.82 10.42
C GLU A 6 1.77 10.86 11.42
N SER A 7 1.06 9.87 10.90
CA SER A 7 0.41 8.83 11.69
C SER A 7 0.13 7.58 10.86
N ILE A 8 0.02 6.46 11.55
CA ILE A 8 -0.39 5.17 11.00
C ILE A 8 -1.63 4.71 11.77
N GLU A 9 -2.70 4.39 11.06
CA GLU A 9 -3.95 3.96 11.68
C GLU A 9 -4.50 2.69 11.03
N ILE A 10 -5.00 1.77 11.85
CA ILE A 10 -5.68 0.56 11.41
C ILE A 10 -7.19 0.77 11.54
N ARG A 11 -7.94 0.63 10.44
CA ARG A 11 -9.39 0.85 10.39
C ARG A 11 -10.07 -0.17 9.49
N ASP A 12 -11.40 -0.16 9.48
CA ASP A 12 -12.15 -0.74 8.37
C ASP A 12 -12.17 0.28 7.22
N LEU A 13 -11.69 -0.13 6.05
CA LEU A 13 -11.56 0.74 4.86
C LEU A 13 -12.50 0.31 3.72
N GLY A 14 -13.43 -0.62 3.98
CA GLY A 14 -14.30 -1.21 2.96
C GLY A 14 -13.47 -1.88 1.87
N PHE A 15 -13.62 -1.42 0.64
CA PHE A 15 -12.99 -2.02 -0.55
C PHE A 15 -11.53 -1.57 -0.80
N ARG A 16 -10.84 -1.00 0.19
CA ARG A 16 -9.43 -0.56 0.04
C ARG A 16 -8.52 -1.22 1.06
N TRP A 17 -7.38 -1.73 0.62
CA TRP A 17 -6.36 -2.31 1.50
C TRP A 17 -5.57 -1.26 2.29
N GLY A 18 -5.34 -0.10 1.66
CA GLY A 18 -4.64 1.03 2.24
C GLY A 18 -5.12 2.35 1.65
N SER A 19 -4.73 3.45 2.29
CA SER A 19 -4.88 4.80 1.73
C SER A 19 -3.93 5.77 2.42
N CYS A 20 -3.21 6.55 1.62
CA CYS A 20 -2.53 7.74 2.08
C CYS A 20 -3.50 8.93 2.04
N ALA A 21 -4.02 9.32 3.21
CA ALA A 21 -4.83 10.52 3.33
C ALA A 21 -3.99 11.80 3.16
N SER A 22 -4.65 12.93 2.91
CA SER A 22 -3.97 14.23 2.89
C SER A 22 -3.30 14.50 4.23
N LYS A 23 -2.11 15.14 4.19
CA LYS A 23 -1.24 15.39 5.36
C LYS A 23 -0.48 14.17 5.89
N GLY A 24 -0.12 13.23 5.02
CA GLY A 24 0.86 12.19 5.37
C GLY A 24 0.37 11.16 6.40
N LYS A 25 -0.94 10.96 6.52
CA LYS A 25 -1.52 9.89 7.34
C LYS A 25 -1.71 8.64 6.51
N LEU A 26 -1.19 7.51 6.98
CA LEU A 26 -1.38 6.22 6.34
C LEU A 26 -2.48 5.44 7.06
N LEU A 27 -3.46 5.02 6.28
CA LEU A 27 -4.57 4.20 6.73
C LEU A 27 -4.41 2.81 6.15
N PHE A 28 -4.61 1.79 6.97
CA PHE A 28 -4.52 0.40 6.59
C PHE A 28 -5.75 -0.38 7.04
N HIS A 29 -6.23 -1.28 6.19
CA HIS A 29 -7.38 -2.11 6.53
C HIS A 29 -6.98 -3.17 7.55
N TRP A 30 -7.77 -3.38 8.60
CA TRP A 30 -7.49 -4.41 9.62
C TRP A 30 -7.33 -5.83 9.04
N ARG A 31 -7.97 -6.15 7.91
CA ARG A 31 -7.90 -7.46 7.23
C ARG A 31 -6.54 -7.77 6.63
N LEU A 32 -5.60 -6.83 6.61
CA LEU A 32 -4.19 -7.10 6.25
C LEU A 32 -3.61 -8.26 7.06
N ILE A 33 -4.06 -8.48 8.29
CA ILE A 33 -3.65 -9.62 9.13
C ILE A 33 -3.93 -10.98 8.50
N LEU A 34 -4.84 -11.05 7.51
CA LEU A 34 -5.17 -12.27 6.79
C LEU A 34 -4.25 -12.52 5.59
N LEU A 35 -3.44 -11.54 5.21
CA LEU A 35 -2.55 -11.64 4.06
C LEU A 35 -1.21 -12.26 4.45
N PRO A 36 -0.55 -12.97 3.52
CA PRO A 36 0.85 -13.35 3.70
C PRO A 36 1.74 -12.11 3.95
N PRO A 37 2.78 -12.21 4.80
CA PRO A 37 3.62 -11.07 5.18
C PRO A 37 4.18 -10.28 4.00
N GLU A 38 4.59 -10.95 2.93
CA GLU A 38 5.15 -10.30 1.75
C GLU A 38 4.14 -9.40 1.02
N ARG A 39 2.84 -9.67 1.16
CA ARG A 39 1.76 -8.85 0.59
C ARG A 39 1.51 -7.63 1.45
N ILE A 40 1.64 -7.78 2.77
CA ILE A 40 1.55 -6.67 3.73
C ILE A 40 2.70 -5.69 3.49
N ASP A 41 3.93 -6.20 3.34
CA ASP A 41 5.11 -5.37 3.05
C ASP A 41 4.92 -4.55 1.77
N TYR A 42 4.42 -5.18 0.70
CA TYR A 42 4.09 -4.47 -0.53
C TYR A 42 3.08 -3.34 -0.31
N LEU A 43 1.98 -3.61 0.40
CA LEU A 43 0.94 -2.61 0.68
C LEU A 43 1.48 -1.45 1.52
N ILE A 44 2.34 -1.72 2.51
CA ILE A 44 3.02 -0.69 3.29
C ILE A 44 3.91 0.18 2.37
N LEU A 45 4.71 -0.45 1.51
CA LEU A 45 5.57 0.27 0.57
C LEU A 45 4.78 1.10 -0.43
N HIS A 46 3.64 0.59 -0.92
CA HIS A 46 2.73 1.31 -1.80
C HIS A 46 2.24 2.62 -1.16
N GLU A 47 1.76 2.56 0.08
CA GLU A 47 1.27 3.74 0.79
C GLU A 47 2.38 4.71 1.19
N LEU A 48 3.58 4.21 1.54
CA LEU A 48 4.74 5.06 1.79
C LEU A 48 5.19 5.82 0.53
N VAL A 49 5.07 5.23 -0.66
CA VAL A 49 5.38 5.93 -1.91
C VAL A 49 4.47 7.13 -2.12
N HIS A 50 3.18 7.03 -1.75
CA HIS A 50 2.22 8.14 -1.86
C HIS A 50 2.58 9.35 -1.00
N LEU A 51 3.39 9.20 0.06
CA LEU A 51 3.90 10.32 0.85
C LEU A 51 4.85 11.25 0.05
N HIS A 52 5.48 10.75 -1.01
CA HIS A 52 6.30 11.58 -1.90
C HIS A 52 5.48 12.31 -2.96
N GLY A 53 4.23 11.89 -3.16
CA GLY A 53 3.33 12.43 -4.16
C GLY A 53 2.14 11.50 -4.34
N HIS A 54 0.93 12.04 -4.16
CA HIS A 54 -0.34 11.30 -4.18
C HIS A 54 -0.74 10.74 -5.56
N ASN A 55 0.11 10.87 -6.58
CA ASN A 55 -0.18 10.42 -7.93
C ASN A 55 0.67 9.19 -8.26
N HIS A 56 0.11 8.27 -9.05
CA HIS A 56 0.83 7.16 -9.71
C HIS A 56 1.71 7.69 -10.87
N SER A 57 2.51 8.72 -10.59
CA SER A 57 3.44 9.33 -11.54
C SER A 57 4.59 8.35 -11.86
N PRO A 58 5.29 8.52 -13.00
CA PRO A 58 6.47 7.71 -13.30
C PRO A 58 7.51 7.72 -12.16
N ALA A 59 7.71 8.88 -11.52
CA ALA A 59 8.63 9.02 -10.39
C ALA A 59 8.18 8.22 -9.14
N SER A 60 6.87 8.06 -8.93
CA SER A 60 6.31 7.23 -7.86
C SER A 60 6.57 5.75 -8.15
N TYR A 61 6.37 5.31 -9.39
CA TYR A 61 6.70 3.95 -9.82
C TYR A 61 8.20 3.65 -9.74
N ASP A 62 9.07 4.58 -10.10
CA ASP A 62 10.52 4.38 -9.96
C ASP A 62 10.95 4.22 -8.50
N ARG A 63 10.29 4.92 -7.56
CA ARG A 63 10.50 4.73 -6.12
C ARG A 63 9.98 3.37 -5.66
N LEU A 64 8.78 2.98 -6.10
CA LEU A 64 8.19 1.68 -5.78
C LEU A 64 9.06 0.54 -6.31
N LYS A 65 9.48 0.58 -7.58
CA LYS A 65 10.38 -0.39 -8.22
C LYS A 65 11.69 -0.58 -7.46
N ARG A 66 12.29 0.51 -6.97
CA ARG A 66 13.54 0.42 -6.19
C ARG A 66 13.34 -0.24 -4.82
N ALA A 67 12.15 -0.11 -4.23
CA ALA A 67 11.87 -0.63 -2.90
C ALA A 67 11.21 -2.02 -2.89
N ALA A 68 10.41 -2.32 -3.91
CA ALA A 68 9.75 -3.59 -4.16
C ALA A 68 9.94 -3.96 -5.64
N PRO A 69 11.07 -4.60 -6.01
CA PRO A 69 11.36 -4.97 -7.40
C PRO A 69 10.31 -5.88 -8.04
N ASP A 70 9.54 -6.62 -7.23
CA ASP A 70 8.48 -7.53 -7.64
C ASP A 70 7.07 -6.92 -7.56
N TYR A 71 6.95 -5.58 -7.44
CA TYR A 71 5.67 -4.89 -7.22
C TYR A 71 4.56 -5.27 -8.23
N GLU A 72 4.91 -5.51 -9.50
CA GLU A 72 3.93 -5.88 -10.54
C GLU A 72 3.26 -7.23 -10.21
N ARG A 73 4.04 -8.19 -9.70
CA ARG A 73 3.53 -9.50 -9.27
C ARG A 73 2.65 -9.36 -8.02
N GLN A 74 2.99 -8.43 -7.14
CA GLN A 74 2.22 -8.14 -5.92
C GLN A 74 0.87 -7.49 -6.26
N GLU A 75 0.88 -6.51 -7.17
CA GLU A 75 -0.30 -5.83 -7.68
C GLU A 75 -1.23 -6.80 -8.41
N GLU A 76 -0.69 -7.66 -9.29
CA GLU A 76 -1.49 -8.67 -9.97
C GLU A 76 -2.13 -9.67 -8.99
N TRP A 77 -1.38 -10.11 -7.97
CA TRP A 77 -1.89 -11.01 -6.95
C TRP A 77 -3.04 -10.37 -6.16
N LEU A 78 -2.88 -9.12 -5.71
CA LEU A 78 -3.92 -8.40 -4.98
C LEU A 78 -5.17 -8.16 -5.85
N ARG A 79 -5.00 -7.89 -7.14
CA ARG A 79 -6.12 -7.75 -8.08
C ARG A 79 -6.90 -9.06 -8.27
N ARG A 80 -6.23 -10.22 -8.19
CA ARG A 80 -6.85 -11.53 -8.44
C ARG A 80 -7.44 -12.18 -7.19
N ILE A 81 -6.82 -11.94 -6.03
CA ILE A 81 -7.17 -12.63 -4.79
C ILE A 81 -7.77 -11.66 -3.76
N GLY A 82 -7.64 -10.35 -3.94
CA GLY A 82 -8.23 -9.35 -3.06
C GLY A 82 -9.70 -9.62 -2.75
N ASP A 83 -10.48 -9.93 -3.78
CA ASP A 83 -11.91 -10.25 -3.70
C ASP A 83 -12.22 -11.44 -2.78
N GLN A 84 -11.30 -12.41 -2.67
CA GLN A 84 -11.48 -13.58 -1.81
C GLN A 84 -11.43 -13.24 -0.31
N TYR A 85 -10.86 -12.08 0.03
CA TYR A 85 -10.82 -11.56 1.41
C TYR A 85 -11.94 -10.55 1.70
N GLY A 86 -12.96 -10.48 0.83
CA GLY A 86 -14.15 -9.64 1.01
C GLY A 86 -13.97 -8.20 0.56
N PHE A 87 -13.27 -8.01 -0.56
CA PHE A 87 -13.12 -6.76 -1.30
C PHE A 87 -13.93 -6.78 -2.60
#